data_AF-A0A9E2Y7E5-F1
#
_entry.id   AF-A0A9E2Y7E5-F1
#
_cell.length_a   1.000
_cell.length_b   1.000
_cell.length_c   1.000
_cell.angle_alpha   90.00
_cell.angle_beta   90.00
_cell.angle_gamma   90.00
#
_symmetry.space_group_name_H-M   'P 1'
#
loop_
_entity.id
_entity.type
_entity.pdbx_description
1 polymer ?
#
loop_
_entity_poly.entity_id
_entity_poly.type
_entity_poly.pdbx_seq_one_letter_code
_entity_poly.pdbx_strand_id
1 'polypeptide(L)'
;MLAVDCFSALEELDSIRARWTELYELDAHANFFLSWEWLHACLATQETRWLILGVREADGPYLAFLPLSCPRIPSRGPVLTRELSLAGSPRADVTGMLGITGEERRFIPALVREIKGLRWDTFTLNDYADARIAELVAELGASGYRATLGAQTPCPYIELPATWSEYLDSRSHATRRTIRAKLRRIESLPGYRLDFAPPSEAEAAIQRLLRMNSLRWGKDPRIW
;
A
#
# COMPACT_ATOMS: atom_id res chain seq x y z
N MET A 1 -26.23 2.77 14.45
CA MET A 1 -25.08 3.71 14.54
C MET A 1 -23.82 2.87 14.37
N LEU A 2 -22.86 3.30 13.54
CA LEU A 2 -21.62 2.54 13.34
C LEU A 2 -20.63 2.81 14.47
N ALA A 3 -20.06 1.73 15.00
CA ALA A 3 -18.94 1.75 15.92
C ALA A 3 -17.62 1.75 15.14
N VAL A 4 -16.59 2.33 15.72
CA VAL A 4 -15.24 2.30 15.14
C VAL A 4 -14.27 1.90 16.23
N ASP A 5 -13.57 0.81 16.00
CA ASP A 5 -12.53 0.30 16.88
C ASP A 5 -11.15 0.75 16.37
N CYS A 6 -10.20 0.86 17.30
CA CYS A 6 -8.84 1.29 17.00
C CYS A 6 -7.87 0.18 17.44
N PHE A 7 -7.11 -0.34 16.48
CA PHE A 7 -6.08 -1.36 16.74
C PHE A 7 -4.70 -0.74 16.56
N SER A 8 -3.79 -0.99 17.49
CA SER A 8 -2.44 -0.41 17.48
C SER A 8 -1.34 -1.37 17.96
N ALA A 9 -1.67 -2.65 18.14
CA ALA A 9 -0.73 -3.72 18.43
C ALA A 9 -0.85 -4.87 17.42
N LEU A 10 0.24 -5.62 17.20
CA LEU A 10 0.26 -6.70 16.20
C LEU A 10 -0.71 -7.82 16.57
N GLU A 11 -0.84 -8.13 17.85
CA GLU A 11 -1.75 -9.16 18.36
C GLU A 11 -3.23 -8.79 18.10
N GLU A 12 -3.54 -7.49 18.11
CA GLU A 12 -4.86 -6.99 17.75
C GLU A 12 -5.09 -7.14 16.24
N LEU A 13 -4.07 -6.88 15.41
CA LEU A 13 -4.13 -7.08 13.97
C LEU A 13 -4.27 -8.56 13.59
N ASP A 14 -3.62 -9.46 14.34
CA ASP A 14 -3.80 -10.91 14.20
C ASP A 14 -5.26 -11.30 14.46
N SER A 15 -5.90 -10.71 15.48
CA SER A 15 -7.27 -11.03 15.86
C SER A 15 -8.30 -10.71 14.77
N ILE A 16 -8.03 -9.73 13.91
CA ILE A 16 -8.90 -9.33 12.80
C ILE A 16 -8.49 -9.92 11.45
N ARG A 17 -7.45 -10.75 11.39
CA ARG A 17 -6.92 -11.32 10.13
C ARG A 17 -7.99 -11.94 9.25
N ALA A 18 -8.83 -12.81 9.81
CA ALA A 18 -9.86 -13.52 9.04
C ALA A 18 -10.81 -12.54 8.35
N ARG A 19 -11.26 -11.49 9.07
CA ARG A 19 -12.14 -10.47 8.51
C ARG A 19 -11.43 -9.54 7.54
N TRP A 20 -10.15 -9.24 7.79
CA TRP A 20 -9.31 -8.48 6.86
C TRP A 20 -9.20 -9.18 5.51
N THR A 21 -8.86 -10.47 5.52
CA THR A 21 -8.75 -11.29 4.32
C THR A 21 -10.09 -11.37 3.58
N GLU A 22 -11.20 -11.51 4.30
CA GLU A 22 -12.52 -11.50 3.67
C GLU A 22 -12.83 -10.16 2.97
N LEU A 23 -12.59 -9.02 3.64
CA LEU A 23 -12.80 -7.71 3.03
C LEU A 23 -11.86 -7.47 1.85
N TYR A 24 -10.63 -7.97 1.93
CA TYR A 24 -9.66 -7.88 0.84
C TYR A 24 -10.19 -8.54 -0.45
N GLU A 25 -10.83 -9.71 -0.35
CA GLU A 25 -11.41 -10.41 -1.50
C GLU A 25 -12.68 -9.73 -2.03
N LEU A 26 -13.41 -9.00 -1.18
CA LEU A 26 -14.66 -8.33 -1.53
C LEU A 26 -14.47 -6.91 -2.08
N ASP A 27 -13.33 -6.27 -1.81
CA ASP A 27 -13.09 -4.88 -2.16
C ASP A 27 -12.50 -4.74 -3.56
N ALA A 28 -13.25 -4.10 -4.47
CA ALA A 28 -12.80 -3.82 -5.83
C ALA A 28 -11.57 -2.91 -5.92
N HIS A 29 -11.20 -2.21 -4.84
CA HIS A 29 -10.03 -1.35 -4.74
C HIS A 29 -8.87 -1.98 -3.94
N ALA A 30 -9.03 -3.22 -3.46
CA ALA A 30 -7.94 -3.93 -2.80
C ALA A 30 -6.75 -4.09 -3.74
N ASN A 31 -5.55 -3.95 -3.18
CA ASN A 31 -4.30 -4.13 -3.89
C ASN A 31 -3.31 -4.84 -2.97
N PHE A 32 -2.22 -5.38 -3.54
CA PHE A 32 -1.24 -6.18 -2.82
C PHE A 32 -0.77 -5.56 -1.49
N PHE A 33 -0.57 -4.25 -1.41
CA PHE A 33 -0.09 -3.55 -0.22
C PHE A 33 -1.16 -3.43 0.89
N LEU A 34 -2.42 -3.72 0.58
CA LEU A 34 -3.50 -3.86 1.55
C LEU A 34 -3.75 -5.31 1.97
N SER A 35 -2.99 -6.29 1.43
CA SER A 35 -3.06 -7.66 1.92
C SER A 35 -2.63 -7.70 3.39
N TRP A 36 -3.23 -8.61 4.16
CA TRP A 36 -2.92 -8.74 5.57
C TRP A 36 -1.44 -9.10 5.75
N GLU A 37 -0.92 -10.03 4.96
CA GLU A 37 0.46 -10.51 5.01
C GLU A 37 1.46 -9.36 4.80
N TRP A 38 1.22 -8.51 3.80
CA TRP A 38 2.12 -7.40 3.50
C TRP A 38 2.05 -6.32 4.58
N LEU A 39 0.83 -5.87 4.93
CA LEU A 39 0.67 -4.77 5.88
C LEU A 39 1.16 -5.19 7.28
N HIS A 40 0.84 -6.40 7.72
CA HIS A 40 1.34 -6.94 8.99
C HIS A 40 2.87 -6.95 9.03
N ALA A 41 3.53 -7.47 7.99
CA ALA A 41 5.00 -7.47 7.91
C ALA A 41 5.60 -6.05 7.89
N CYS A 42 4.94 -5.12 7.20
CA CYS A 42 5.35 -3.73 7.16
C CYS A 42 5.25 -3.08 8.55
N LEU A 43 4.10 -3.23 9.22
CA LEU A 43 3.84 -2.66 10.54
C LEU A 43 4.72 -3.28 11.64
N ALA A 44 5.04 -4.57 11.53
CA ALA A 44 5.94 -5.26 12.46
C ALA A 44 7.38 -4.72 12.45
N THR A 45 7.78 -4.03 11.38
CA THR A 45 9.10 -3.42 11.21
C THR A 45 9.04 -1.90 11.14
N GLN A 46 7.91 -1.30 11.50
CA GLN A 46 7.70 0.13 11.49
C GLN A 46 8.04 0.73 12.86
N GLU A 47 8.93 1.72 12.88
CA GLU A 47 9.33 2.40 14.12
C GLU A 47 8.31 3.48 14.54
N THR A 48 7.58 4.03 13.58
CA THR A 48 6.56 5.03 13.83
C THR A 48 5.27 4.39 14.31
N ARG A 49 4.58 5.06 15.24
CA ARG A 49 3.28 4.60 15.72
C ARG A 49 2.32 4.44 14.55
N TRP A 50 1.55 3.37 14.56
CA TRP A 50 0.47 3.13 13.63
C TRP A 50 -0.82 2.84 14.39
N LEU A 51 -1.94 2.94 13.68
CA LEU A 51 -3.24 2.48 14.12
C LEU A 51 -4.09 2.08 12.93
N ILE A 52 -5.02 1.16 13.14
CA ILE A 52 -6.01 0.73 12.15
C ILE A 52 -7.37 1.11 12.71
N LEU A 53 -8.14 1.86 11.93
CA LEU A 53 -9.54 2.15 12.24
C LEU A 53 -10.43 1.08 11.59
N GLY A 54 -11.12 0.30 12.40
CA GLY A 54 -12.09 -0.70 11.93
C GLY A 54 -13.52 -0.21 12.14
N VAL A 55 -14.26 0.00 11.05
CA VAL A 55 -15.68 0.40 11.11
C VAL A 55 -16.54 -0.84 11.14
N ARG A 56 -17.48 -0.95 12.09
CA ARG A 56 -18.44 -2.06 12.16
C ARG A 56 -19.82 -1.60 12.60
N GLU A 57 -20.81 -2.45 12.38
CA GLU A 57 -22.08 -2.32 13.09
C GLU A 57 -21.90 -2.65 14.57
N ALA A 58 -22.82 -2.18 15.42
CA ALA A 58 -22.69 -2.20 16.88
C ALA A 58 -22.26 -3.55 17.48
N ASP A 59 -22.66 -4.67 16.87
CA ASP A 59 -22.20 -6.04 17.16
C ASP A 59 -22.00 -6.87 15.87
N GLY A 60 -21.84 -6.21 14.72
CA GLY A 60 -21.72 -6.85 13.41
C GLY A 60 -20.27 -6.95 12.92
N PRO A 61 -20.06 -7.55 11.74
CA PRO A 61 -18.73 -7.64 11.14
C PRO A 61 -18.20 -6.26 10.74
N TYR A 62 -16.87 -6.16 10.57
CA TYR A 62 -16.24 -4.95 10.07
C TYR A 62 -16.61 -4.69 8.62
N LEU A 63 -17.06 -3.47 8.33
CA LEU A 63 -17.39 -2.98 7.00
C LEU A 63 -16.18 -2.38 6.28
N ALA A 64 -15.21 -1.86 7.04
CA ALA A 64 -14.02 -1.23 6.49
C ALA A 64 -12.85 -1.22 7.48
N PHE A 65 -11.62 -1.19 6.95
CA PHE A 65 -10.40 -0.93 7.68
C PHE A 65 -9.60 0.20 7.02
N LEU A 66 -9.19 1.19 7.80
CA LEU A 66 -8.30 2.26 7.36
C LEU A 66 -6.96 2.16 8.12
N PRO A 67 -5.89 1.69 7.47
CA PRO A 67 -4.54 1.69 8.03
C PRO A 67 -3.94 3.09 8.07
N LEU A 68 -3.46 3.53 9.24
CA LEU A 68 -2.87 4.85 9.44
C LEU A 68 -1.53 4.76 10.18
N SER A 69 -0.62 5.66 9.81
CA SER A 69 0.64 5.92 10.50
C SER A 69 0.61 7.31 11.13
N CYS A 70 1.25 7.47 12.28
CA CYS A 70 1.32 8.72 13.02
C CYS A 70 2.79 9.09 13.35
N PRO A 71 3.60 9.43 12.34
CA PRO A 71 4.95 9.91 12.58
C PRO A 71 4.97 11.26 13.32
N ARG A 72 6.04 11.48 14.08
CA ARG A 72 6.37 12.82 14.61
C ARG A 72 7.54 13.36 13.80
N ILE A 73 7.28 14.37 12.99
CA ILE A 73 8.28 14.94 12.09
C ILE A 73 8.80 16.29 12.64
N PRO A 74 10.10 16.60 12.47
CA PRO A 74 10.62 17.92 12.82
C PRO A 74 9.87 19.04 12.09
N SER A 75 9.40 20.03 12.84
CA SER A 75 8.86 21.28 12.27
C SER A 75 9.92 22.38 12.24
N ARG A 76 9.58 23.56 11.74
CA ARG A 76 10.44 24.74 11.88
C ARG A 76 10.56 25.12 13.36
N GLY A 77 11.71 24.80 13.99
CA GLY A 77 11.99 25.08 15.40
C GLY A 77 11.96 23.82 16.29
N PRO A 78 11.79 23.96 17.62
CA PRO A 78 11.83 22.82 18.55
C PRO A 78 10.52 22.00 18.59
N VAL A 79 9.52 22.36 17.80
CA VAL A 79 8.19 21.71 17.79
C VAL A 79 8.20 20.53 16.83
N LEU A 80 7.67 19.39 17.27
CA LEU A 80 7.37 18.26 16.40
C LEU A 80 5.93 18.37 15.90
N THR A 81 5.75 18.19 14.59
CA THR A 81 4.41 18.07 13.97
C THR A 81 3.97 16.61 14.08
N ARG A 82 2.73 16.38 14.54
CA ARG A 82 2.09 15.06 14.49
C ARG A 82 1.43 14.91 13.13
N GLU A 83 2.10 14.22 12.25
CA GLU A 83 1.55 13.92 10.94
C GLU A 83 0.73 12.62 11.03
N LEU A 84 -0.41 12.61 10.37
CA LEU A 84 -1.15 11.40 10.03
C LEU A 84 -0.83 11.05 8.58
N SER A 85 -0.69 9.78 8.26
CA SER A 85 -0.54 9.28 6.89
C SER A 85 -1.18 7.91 6.74
N LEU A 86 -1.32 7.42 5.51
CA LEU A 86 -1.73 6.02 5.28
C LEU A 86 -0.59 5.08 5.69
N ALA A 87 -0.92 4.01 6.42
CA ALA A 87 0.10 3.04 6.80
C ALA A 87 0.63 2.28 5.58
N GLY A 88 1.86 1.78 5.69
CA GLY A 88 2.59 1.22 4.55
C GLY A 88 3.46 2.26 3.84
N SER A 89 3.12 3.54 3.89
CA SER A 89 3.98 4.60 3.33
C SER A 89 5.27 4.78 4.16
N PRO A 90 6.44 5.03 3.53
CA PRO A 90 6.67 5.17 2.08
C PRO A 90 7.04 3.86 1.38
N ARG A 91 6.83 2.70 2.01
CA ARG A 91 7.24 1.39 1.47
C ARG A 91 6.23 0.80 0.47
N ALA A 92 4.98 1.23 0.53
CA ALA A 92 3.93 0.86 -0.41
C ALA A 92 3.90 1.83 -1.60
N ASP A 93 3.89 1.30 -2.82
CA ASP A 93 3.68 2.12 -4.03
C ASP A 93 2.22 2.56 -4.18
N VAL A 94 1.28 1.80 -3.61
CA VAL A 94 -0.15 2.10 -3.59
C VAL A 94 -0.72 1.73 -2.23
N THR A 95 -1.31 2.68 -1.54
CA THR A 95 -1.98 2.58 -0.24
C THR A 95 -3.48 2.86 -0.41
N GLY A 96 -4.25 2.77 0.67
CA GLY A 96 -5.68 3.03 0.64
C GLY A 96 -6.37 2.51 1.88
N MET A 97 -7.60 2.04 1.70
CA MET A 97 -8.40 1.39 2.73
C MET A 97 -8.98 0.08 2.19
N LEU A 98 -9.44 -0.79 3.09
CA LEU A 98 -10.35 -1.87 2.74
C LEU A 98 -11.77 -1.48 3.11
N GLY A 99 -12.73 -1.84 2.28
CA GLY A 99 -14.14 -1.58 2.55
C GLY A 99 -15.06 -2.37 1.63
N ILE A 100 -16.26 -2.69 2.12
CA ILE A 100 -17.29 -3.32 1.30
C ILE A 100 -17.70 -2.34 0.19
N THR A 101 -17.55 -2.77 -1.06
CA THR A 101 -17.96 -1.97 -2.23
C THR A 101 -19.47 -1.68 -2.17
N GLY A 102 -19.85 -0.42 -2.36
CA GLY A 102 -21.23 0.08 -2.29
C GLY A 102 -21.66 0.60 -0.91
N GLU A 103 -20.85 0.37 0.13
CA GLU A 103 -21.12 0.78 1.52
C GLU A 103 -20.32 2.03 1.93
N GLU A 104 -19.66 2.70 0.98
CA GLU A 104 -18.74 3.84 1.21
C GLU A 104 -19.43 4.97 1.98
N ARG A 105 -20.66 5.30 1.59
CA ARG A 105 -21.49 6.33 2.24
C ARG A 105 -21.78 6.04 3.71
N ARG A 106 -21.65 4.78 4.14
CA ARG A 106 -21.84 4.38 5.53
C ARG A 106 -20.54 4.45 6.30
N PHE A 107 -19.45 3.87 5.79
CA PHE A 107 -18.22 3.78 6.57
C PHE A 107 -17.33 5.04 6.48
N ILE A 108 -17.33 5.79 5.39
CA ILE A 108 -16.47 6.99 5.25
C ILE A 108 -16.81 8.05 6.31
N PRO A 109 -18.09 8.42 6.55
CA PRO A 109 -18.41 9.38 7.61
C PRO A 109 -18.00 8.90 9.01
N ALA A 110 -18.05 7.58 9.26
CA ALA A 110 -17.60 7.00 10.52
C ALA A 110 -16.08 7.10 10.69
N LEU A 111 -15.30 6.81 9.64
CA LEU A 111 -13.85 7.00 9.62
C LEU A 111 -13.49 8.47 9.87
N VAL A 112 -14.13 9.40 9.14
CA VAL A 112 -13.87 10.85 9.28
C VAL A 112 -14.17 11.34 10.69
N ARG A 113 -15.25 10.86 11.32
CA ARG A 113 -15.56 11.16 12.72
C ARG A 113 -14.43 10.76 13.65
N GLU A 114 -13.90 9.55 13.53
CA GLU A 114 -12.80 9.10 14.38
C GLU A 114 -11.50 9.83 14.08
N ILE A 115 -11.16 10.04 12.80
CA ILE A 115 -9.97 10.80 12.39
C ILE A 115 -9.97 12.19 13.03
N LYS A 116 -11.12 12.87 13.10
CA LYS A 116 -11.26 14.17 13.77
C LYS A 116 -11.01 14.12 15.27
N GLY A 117 -11.29 12.99 15.91
CA GLY A 117 -11.02 12.75 17.33
C GLY A 117 -9.55 12.45 17.64
N LEU A 118 -8.77 12.04 16.63
CA LEU A 118 -7.34 11.79 16.78
C LEU A 118 -6.55 13.10 16.98
N ARG A 119 -5.38 12.99 17.62
CA ARG A 119 -4.47 14.12 17.81
C ARG A 119 -3.44 14.19 16.69
N TRP A 120 -3.71 14.99 15.67
CA TRP A 120 -2.82 15.27 14.55
C TRP A 120 -2.83 16.75 14.18
N ASP A 121 -1.79 17.19 13.48
CA ASP A 121 -1.59 18.57 13.03
C ASP A 121 -1.68 18.67 11.49
N THR A 122 -1.16 17.65 10.79
CA THR A 122 -1.25 17.49 9.33
C THR A 122 -1.69 16.09 8.97
N PHE A 123 -2.38 15.92 7.84
CA PHE A 123 -2.71 14.61 7.27
C PHE A 123 -2.22 14.56 5.82
N THR A 124 -1.17 13.76 5.60
CA THR A 124 -0.53 13.58 4.31
C THR A 124 -0.99 12.28 3.67
N LEU A 125 -1.67 12.40 2.53
CA LEU A 125 -2.19 11.29 1.73
C LEU A 125 -1.36 11.21 0.45
N ASN A 126 -0.43 10.25 0.39
CA ASN A 126 0.42 9.98 -0.76
C ASN A 126 0.16 8.57 -1.29
N ASP A 127 0.63 8.30 -2.51
CA ASP A 127 0.75 6.96 -3.06
C ASP A 127 -0.53 6.15 -2.92
N TYR A 128 -1.68 6.66 -3.37
CA TYR A 128 -2.96 5.95 -3.32
C TYR A 128 -3.62 5.93 -4.70
N ALA A 129 -4.31 4.82 -4.99
CA ALA A 129 -5.10 4.62 -6.21
C ALA A 129 -6.54 4.21 -5.86
N ASP A 130 -7.10 4.85 -4.83
CA ASP A 130 -8.42 4.58 -4.30
C ASP A 130 -9.26 5.86 -4.33
N ALA A 131 -10.33 5.86 -5.13
CA ALA A 131 -11.21 7.01 -5.30
C ALA A 131 -11.89 7.43 -3.99
N ARG A 132 -12.06 6.50 -3.04
CA ARG A 132 -12.68 6.74 -1.73
C ARG A 132 -11.84 7.65 -0.84
N ILE A 133 -10.53 7.75 -1.11
CA ILE A 133 -9.67 8.73 -0.43
C ILE A 133 -10.09 10.16 -0.79
N ALA A 134 -10.51 10.42 -2.02
CA ALA A 134 -11.03 11.73 -2.42
C ALA A 134 -12.36 12.05 -1.70
N GLU A 135 -13.23 11.06 -1.51
CA GLU A 135 -14.46 11.21 -0.71
C GLU A 135 -14.17 11.50 0.75
N LEU A 136 -13.22 10.77 1.36
CA LEU A 136 -12.75 11.03 2.73
C LEU A 136 -12.20 12.45 2.88
N VAL A 137 -11.43 12.92 1.91
CA VAL A 137 -10.90 14.30 1.88
C VAL A 137 -12.02 15.32 1.74
N ALA A 138 -13.03 15.06 0.90
CA ALA A 138 -14.19 15.95 0.75
C ALA A 138 -14.99 16.08 2.05
N GLU A 139 -15.20 14.97 2.78
CA GLU A 139 -15.87 14.93 4.07
C GLU A 139 -15.08 15.65 5.19
N LEU A 140 -13.74 15.53 5.18
CA LEU A 140 -12.88 16.36 6.02
C LEU A 140 -13.00 17.85 5.66
N GLY A 141 -13.06 18.18 4.37
CA GLY A 141 -13.28 19.54 3.88
C GLY A 141 -14.59 20.15 4.39
N ALA A 142 -15.70 19.41 4.29
CA ALA A 142 -16.99 19.78 4.85
C ALA A 142 -16.97 19.95 6.39
N SER A 143 -16.03 19.29 7.07
CA SER A 143 -15.78 19.42 8.51
C SER A 143 -14.86 20.59 8.89
N GLY A 144 -14.47 21.46 7.94
CA GLY A 144 -13.68 22.66 8.19
C GLY A 144 -12.17 22.50 8.03
N TYR A 145 -11.70 21.34 7.56
CA TYR A 145 -10.28 21.14 7.25
C TYR A 145 -9.93 21.68 5.86
N ARG A 146 -8.70 22.17 5.69
CA ARG A 146 -8.19 22.61 4.40
C ARG A 146 -7.39 21.49 3.74
N ALA A 147 -7.80 21.07 2.56
CA ALA A 147 -7.02 20.18 1.71
C ALA A 147 -6.19 20.99 0.71
N THR A 148 -4.94 20.59 0.50
CA THR A 148 -4.07 21.12 -0.54
C THR A 148 -3.57 19.96 -1.39
N LEU A 149 -3.75 20.06 -2.71
CA LEU A 149 -3.25 19.07 -3.64
C LEU A 149 -1.77 19.35 -3.93
N GLY A 150 -0.91 18.36 -3.67
CA GLY A 150 0.49 18.38 -4.05
C GLY A 150 0.69 18.11 -5.55
N ALA A 151 1.94 18.20 -6.00
CA ALA A 151 2.29 17.77 -7.35
C ALA A 151 2.05 16.26 -7.49
N GLN A 152 1.36 15.84 -8.56
CA GLN A 152 1.14 14.43 -8.84
C GLN A 152 2.38 13.84 -9.51
N THR A 153 2.88 12.74 -8.96
CA THR A 153 3.91 11.92 -9.60
C THR A 153 3.23 10.89 -10.51
N PRO A 154 3.55 10.82 -11.81
CA PRO A 154 3.02 9.76 -12.67
C PRO A 154 3.47 8.39 -12.18
N CYS A 155 2.52 7.48 -11.96
CA CYS A 155 2.79 6.06 -11.73
C CYS A 155 2.47 5.29 -13.02
N PRO A 156 3.43 5.12 -13.94
CA PRO A 156 3.17 4.45 -15.21
C PRO A 156 2.90 2.96 -14.94
N TYR A 157 1.72 2.50 -15.33
CA TYR A 157 1.37 1.09 -15.31
C TYR A 157 1.07 0.61 -16.73
N ILE A 158 1.01 -0.71 -16.87
CA ILE A 158 0.61 -1.35 -18.10
C ILE A 158 -0.35 -2.50 -17.83
N GLU A 159 -1.46 -2.51 -18.54
CA GLU A 159 -2.33 -3.68 -18.60
C GLU A 159 -1.61 -4.81 -19.35
N LEU A 160 -1.47 -5.95 -18.67
CA LEU A 160 -0.85 -7.13 -19.24
C LEU A 160 -1.92 -7.91 -20.04
N PRO A 161 -1.75 -8.08 -21.36
CA PRO A 161 -2.64 -8.94 -22.14
C PRO A 161 -2.42 -10.42 -21.78
N ALA A 162 -3.28 -11.29 -22.29
CA ALA A 162 -3.27 -12.72 -21.96
C ALA A 162 -1.98 -13.42 -22.37
N THR A 163 -1.29 -12.92 -23.41
CA THR A 163 -0.06 -13.54 -23.90
C THR A 163 1.09 -12.57 -24.10
N TRP A 164 2.30 -13.12 -24.01
CA TRP A 164 3.53 -12.39 -24.32
C TRP A 164 3.56 -11.86 -25.78
N SER A 165 2.98 -12.60 -26.72
CA SER A 165 2.93 -12.18 -28.13
C SER A 165 2.07 -10.94 -28.29
N GLU A 166 0.86 -10.94 -27.72
CA GLU A 166 -0.04 -9.78 -27.73
C GLU A 166 0.61 -8.55 -27.08
N TYR A 167 1.31 -8.76 -25.96
CA TYR A 167 2.07 -7.69 -25.30
C TYR A 167 3.11 -7.09 -26.26
N LEU A 168 3.90 -7.92 -26.92
CA LEU A 168 4.92 -7.44 -27.87
C LEU A 168 4.33 -6.76 -29.10
N ASP A 169 3.18 -7.22 -29.58
CA ASP A 169 2.52 -6.67 -30.75
C ASP A 169 1.89 -5.31 -30.46
N SER A 170 1.41 -5.08 -29.22
CA SER A 170 0.94 -3.77 -28.74
C SER A 170 2.05 -2.71 -28.58
N ARG A 171 3.33 -3.07 -28.73
CA ARG A 171 4.46 -2.13 -28.68
C ARG A 171 4.87 -1.62 -30.05
N SER A 172 5.55 -0.47 -30.07
CA SER A 172 6.14 0.08 -31.30
C SER A 172 7.15 -0.88 -31.93
N HIS A 173 7.33 -0.80 -33.25
CA HIS A 173 8.29 -1.63 -33.98
C HIS A 173 9.71 -1.53 -33.40
N ALA A 174 10.16 -0.33 -33.04
CA ALA A 174 11.47 -0.09 -32.44
C ALA A 174 11.61 -0.74 -31.05
N THR A 175 10.59 -0.60 -30.19
CA THR A 175 10.57 -1.22 -28.85
C THR A 175 10.57 -2.74 -28.97
N ARG A 176 9.71 -3.31 -29.83
CA ARG A 176 9.63 -4.76 -30.08
C ARG A 176 10.97 -5.33 -30.56
N ARG A 177 11.63 -4.67 -31.52
CA ARG A 177 12.96 -5.04 -32.01
C ARG A 177 13.99 -5.04 -30.87
N THR A 178 13.97 -4.01 -30.04
CA THR A 178 14.90 -3.87 -28.90
C THR A 178 14.70 -4.97 -27.86
N ILE A 179 13.45 -5.25 -27.47
CA ILE A 179 13.13 -6.32 -26.51
C ILE A 179 13.61 -7.67 -27.05
N ARG A 180 13.25 -8.03 -28.30
CA ARG A 180 13.67 -9.28 -28.93
C ARG A 180 15.19 -9.41 -29.04
N ALA A 181 15.90 -8.32 -29.36
CA ALA A 181 17.35 -8.33 -29.43
C ALA A 181 18.00 -8.56 -28.05
N LYS A 182 17.49 -7.90 -27.00
CA LYS A 182 17.99 -8.06 -25.62
C LYS A 182 17.73 -9.47 -25.08
N LEU A 183 16.52 -10.01 -25.27
CA LEU A 183 16.19 -11.38 -24.85
C LEU A 183 17.08 -12.42 -25.52
N ARG A 184 17.22 -12.38 -26.86
CA ARG A 184 18.13 -13.29 -27.57
C ARG A 184 19.58 -13.19 -27.10
N ARG A 185 20.04 -11.98 -26.76
CA ARG A 185 21.39 -11.79 -26.21
C ARG A 185 21.53 -12.47 -24.84
N ILE A 186 20.52 -12.37 -23.97
CA ILE A 186 20.54 -13.01 -22.64
C ILE A 186 20.46 -14.53 -22.78
N GLU A 187 19.54 -15.02 -23.62
CA GLU A 187 19.32 -16.45 -23.86
C GLU A 187 20.52 -17.16 -24.51
N SER A 188 21.38 -16.42 -25.22
CA SER A 188 22.62 -16.95 -25.80
C SER A 188 23.81 -16.95 -24.84
N LEU A 189 23.67 -16.41 -23.62
CA LEU A 189 24.75 -16.44 -22.63
C LEU A 189 24.97 -17.88 -22.12
N PRO A 190 26.22 -18.37 -22.10
CA PRO A 190 26.54 -19.68 -21.52
C PRO A 190 26.09 -19.74 -20.05
N GLY A 191 25.29 -20.75 -19.72
CA GLY A 191 24.81 -20.98 -18.35
C GLY A 191 23.60 -20.15 -17.92
N TYR A 192 22.99 -19.34 -18.81
CA TYR A 192 21.72 -18.68 -18.50
C TYR A 192 20.61 -19.73 -18.29
N ARG A 193 19.87 -19.59 -17.18
CA ARG A 193 18.70 -20.39 -16.86
C ARG A 193 17.62 -19.49 -16.27
N LEU A 194 16.37 -19.81 -16.61
CA LEU A 194 15.19 -19.20 -16.01
C LEU A 194 14.44 -20.32 -15.30
N ASP A 195 14.48 -20.30 -13.97
CA ASP A 195 13.85 -21.30 -13.11
C ASP A 195 12.85 -20.61 -12.18
N PHE A 196 11.73 -21.30 -11.90
CA PHE A 196 10.77 -20.86 -10.89
C PHE A 196 11.07 -21.59 -9.58
N ALA A 197 11.45 -20.85 -8.55
CA ALA A 197 11.72 -21.42 -7.23
C ALA A 197 10.40 -21.91 -6.59
N PRO A 198 10.33 -23.17 -6.11
CA PRO A 198 9.18 -23.63 -5.35
C PRO A 198 9.12 -22.92 -3.98
N PRO A 199 7.96 -22.89 -3.30
CA PRO A 199 7.84 -22.26 -1.98
C PRO A 199 8.85 -22.75 -0.94
N SER A 200 9.27 -24.02 -1.01
CA SER A 200 10.30 -24.61 -0.14
C SER A 200 11.69 -23.97 -0.29
N GLU A 201 11.96 -23.28 -1.40
CA GLU A 201 13.22 -22.59 -1.68
C GLU A 201 13.13 -21.07 -1.57
N ALA A 202 11.97 -20.52 -1.16
CA ALA A 202 11.72 -19.09 -1.16
C ALA A 202 12.79 -18.30 -0.39
N GLU A 203 13.14 -18.73 0.82
CA GLU A 203 14.18 -18.09 1.64
C GLU A 203 15.52 -18.05 0.91
N ALA A 204 15.97 -19.18 0.37
CA ALA A 204 17.22 -19.25 -0.38
C ALA A 204 17.21 -18.36 -1.64
N ALA A 205 16.06 -18.29 -2.33
CA ALA A 205 15.88 -17.43 -3.49
C ALA A 205 15.95 -15.94 -3.12
N ILE A 206 15.30 -15.53 -2.01
CA ILE A 206 15.35 -14.17 -1.47
C ILE A 206 16.79 -13.80 -1.09
N GLN A 207 17.51 -14.68 -0.38
CA GLN A 207 18.91 -14.44 -0.01
C GLN A 207 19.83 -14.27 -1.24
N ARG A 208 19.58 -15.02 -2.32
CA ARG A 208 20.29 -14.83 -3.61
C ARG A 208 19.98 -13.46 -4.21
N LEU A 209 18.70 -13.07 -4.25
CA LEU A 209 18.27 -11.76 -4.76
C LEU A 209 18.92 -10.61 -3.97
N LEU A 210 18.87 -10.66 -2.64
CA LEU A 210 19.46 -9.65 -1.76
C LEU A 210 20.99 -9.54 -1.99
N ARG A 211 21.68 -10.68 -2.09
CA ARG A 211 23.11 -10.70 -2.41
C ARG A 211 23.42 -10.05 -3.75
N MET A 212 22.67 -10.39 -4.81
CA MET A 212 22.85 -9.79 -6.13
C MET A 212 22.58 -8.28 -6.09
N ASN A 213 21.57 -7.86 -5.34
CA ASN A 213 21.23 -6.45 -5.14
C ASN A 213 22.38 -5.70 -4.44
N SER A 214 22.95 -6.25 -3.36
CA SER A 214 24.11 -5.67 -2.67
C SER A 214 25.36 -5.61 -3.54
N LEU A 215 25.57 -6.59 -4.43
CA LEU A 215 26.68 -6.55 -5.39
C LEU A 215 26.51 -5.43 -6.43
N ARG A 216 25.26 -5.18 -6.86
CA ARG A 216 24.95 -4.15 -7.86
C ARG A 216 25.01 -2.73 -7.29
N TRP A 217 24.47 -2.52 -6.10
CA TRP A 217 24.28 -1.18 -5.52
C TRP A 217 25.21 -0.88 -4.33
N GLY A 218 26.02 -1.84 -3.91
CA GLY A 218 26.88 -1.72 -2.73
C GLY A 218 26.14 -1.93 -1.42
N LYS A 219 26.81 -1.64 -0.30
CA LYS A 219 26.24 -1.68 1.06
C LYS A 219 25.58 -0.34 1.47
N ASP A 220 25.17 0.51 0.54
CA ASP A 220 24.56 1.79 0.91
C ASP A 220 23.14 1.54 1.48
N PRO A 221 22.91 1.75 2.78
CA PRO A 221 21.61 1.52 3.39
C PRO A 221 20.55 2.54 2.93
N ARG A 222 20.96 3.63 2.27
CA ARG A 222 20.08 4.74 1.87
C ARG A 222 19.27 4.49 0.60
N ILE A 223 19.35 3.28 0.04
CA ILE A 223 18.55 2.85 -1.12
C ILE A 223 17.27 2.12 -0.67
N TRP A 224 17.04 1.97 0.65
CA TRP A 224 15.84 1.34 1.21
C TRP A 224 15.33 2.09 2.45
#